data_AF-A0A5M8FIN4-F1
#
_entry.id   AF-A0A5M8FIN4-F1
#
_cell.length_a   1.000
_cell.length_b   1.000
_cell.length_c   1.000
_cell.angle_alpha   90.00
_cell.angle_beta   90.00
_cell.angle_gamma   90.00
#
_symmetry.space_group_name_H-M   'P 1'
#
loop_
_entity.id
_entity.type
_entity.pdbx_description
1 polymer ?
#
loop_
_entity_poly.entity_id
_entity_poly.type
_entity_poly.pdbx_seq_one_letter_code
_entity_poly.pdbx_strand_id
1 'polypeptide(L)'
;MRYYPLLKPLLLAGLFIKEQLKEPVALFWIVISPAVTFYLIAYARVGEGTLSQRYLDNTSWFYAFVSSSVALFGLAFYIVGRRESGFLRSFVYTRRTKTIFLLGQFFAYSVMSVIYCSAFYVFTRNYFGVMDVTEFFVVLGRFYICFLLFSVPSLLLTLIPMGFQNTNTVFSIFSFLMLVLGVVSANASHRVFEVIRYFNPMWWANQIMSLGVAECAFLVRVVVCLFVISFLMLIRFLLINPVWSRY
;
A
#
# COMPACT_ATOMS: atom_id res chain seq x y z
N MET A 1 -7.06 -29.73 21.12
CA MET A 1 -5.98 -28.75 20.84
C MET A 1 -5.66 -28.68 19.34
N ARG A 2 -6.52 -28.11 18.47
CA ARG A 2 -6.32 -28.08 17.00
C ARG A 2 -6.15 -26.67 16.38
N TYR A 3 -6.29 -25.60 17.17
CA TYR A 3 -6.26 -24.20 16.69
C TYR A 3 -4.89 -23.50 16.78
N TYR A 4 -3.87 -24.18 17.32
CA TYR A 4 -2.54 -23.62 17.55
C TYR A 4 -1.79 -23.10 16.31
N PRO A 5 -1.95 -23.62 15.07
CA PRO A 5 -1.20 -23.08 13.93
C PRO A 5 -1.79 -21.79 13.35
N LEU A 6 -3.09 -21.55 13.48
CA LEU A 6 -3.77 -20.34 12.95
C LEU A 6 -3.63 -19.14 13.88
N LEU A 7 -3.45 -19.37 15.18
CA LEU A 7 -3.26 -18.30 16.16
C LEU A 7 -1.89 -17.60 16.04
N LYS A 8 -0.86 -18.34 15.59
CA LYS A 8 0.52 -17.82 15.53
C LYS A 8 0.69 -16.60 14.61
N PRO A 9 0.16 -16.61 13.37
CA PRO A 9 0.16 -15.41 12.53
C PRO A 9 -0.50 -14.20 13.20
N LEU A 10 -1.62 -14.39 13.91
CA LEU A 10 -2.34 -13.29 14.56
C LEU A 10 -1.59 -12.72 15.76
N LEU A 11 -0.98 -13.59 16.58
CA LEU A 11 -0.11 -13.16 17.68
C LEU A 11 1.11 -12.38 17.16
N LEU A 12 1.71 -12.86 16.08
CA LEU A 12 2.83 -12.17 15.43
C LEU A 12 2.40 -10.84 14.81
N ALA A 13 1.20 -10.78 14.22
CA ALA A 13 0.63 -9.55 13.71
C ALA A 13 0.47 -8.51 14.83
N GLY A 14 -0.05 -8.92 16.00
CA GLY A 14 -0.14 -8.04 17.17
C GLY A 14 1.22 -7.51 17.64
N LEU A 15 2.26 -8.36 17.61
CA LEU A 15 3.64 -7.93 17.91
C LEU A 15 4.10 -6.86 16.90
N PHE A 16 3.93 -7.11 15.59
CA PHE A 16 4.37 -6.18 14.55
C PHE A 16 3.59 -4.86 14.61
N ILE A 17 2.28 -4.88 14.86
CA ILE A 17 1.49 -3.66 15.07
C ILE A 17 2.07 -2.87 16.26
N LYS A 18 2.37 -3.55 17.38
CA LYS A 18 2.97 -2.90 18.56
C LYS A 18 4.34 -2.29 18.24
N GLU A 19 5.16 -2.95 17.44
CA GLU A 19 6.44 -2.40 16.98
C GLU A 19 6.24 -1.15 16.13
N GLN A 20 5.33 -1.18 15.14
CA GLN A 20 5.04 -0.03 14.28
C GLN A 20 4.52 1.18 15.05
N LEU A 21 3.68 0.96 16.07
CA LEU A 21 3.14 2.03 16.91
C LEU A 21 4.19 2.68 17.84
N LYS A 22 5.34 2.01 18.09
CA LYS A 22 6.44 2.61 18.86
C LYS A 22 7.26 3.62 18.07
N GLU A 23 7.28 3.51 16.75
CA GLU A 23 8.01 4.40 15.85
C GLU A 23 7.03 5.14 14.92
N PRO A 24 6.18 6.03 15.47
CA PRO A 24 5.05 6.57 14.73
C PRO A 24 5.46 7.57 13.64
N VAL A 25 6.74 7.96 13.58
CA VAL A 25 7.24 8.98 12.63
C VAL A 25 6.93 8.59 11.20
N ALA A 26 7.16 7.33 10.82
CA ALA A 26 6.82 6.84 9.49
C ALA A 26 5.30 6.86 9.23
N LEU A 27 4.50 6.53 10.26
CA LEU A 27 3.03 6.58 10.19
C LEU A 27 2.55 8.00 9.90
N PHE A 28 3.12 8.98 10.60
CA PHE A 28 2.78 10.39 10.43
C PHE A 28 3.14 10.90 9.05
N TRP A 29 4.35 10.62 8.55
CA TRP A 29 4.76 11.14 7.24
C TRP A 29 3.95 10.60 6.07
N ILE A 30 3.54 9.32 6.11
CA ILE A 30 2.73 8.70 5.06
C ILE A 30 1.33 9.33 4.95
N VAL A 31 0.77 9.86 6.04
CA VAL A 31 -0.56 10.50 6.05
C VAL A 31 -0.49 12.02 5.94
N ILE A 32 0.36 12.64 6.75
CA ILE A 32 0.43 14.11 6.87
C ILE A 32 0.88 14.72 5.55
N SER A 33 1.90 14.16 4.88
CA SER A 33 2.40 14.76 3.64
C SER A 33 1.31 14.82 2.55
N PRO A 34 0.57 13.73 2.26
CA PRO A 34 -0.59 13.78 1.38
C PRO A 34 -1.69 14.73 1.86
N ALA A 35 -1.97 14.78 3.16
CA ALA A 35 -3.04 15.64 3.71
C ALA A 35 -2.70 17.14 3.57
N VAL A 36 -1.46 17.53 3.89
CA VAL A 36 -0.97 18.90 3.71
C VAL A 36 -0.98 19.27 2.23
N THR A 37 -0.52 18.38 1.36
CA THR A 37 -0.54 18.60 -0.10
C THR A 37 -1.97 18.78 -0.61
N PHE A 38 -2.92 18.00 -0.11
CA PHE A 38 -4.34 18.16 -0.41
C PHE A 38 -4.83 19.57 -0.03
N TYR A 39 -4.52 20.04 1.18
CA TYR A 39 -4.92 21.38 1.62
C TYR A 39 -4.27 22.50 0.81
N LEU A 40 -2.99 22.37 0.45
CA LEU A 40 -2.30 23.36 -0.40
C LEU A 40 -2.94 23.46 -1.78
N ILE A 41 -3.28 22.32 -2.39
CA ILE A 41 -3.95 22.28 -3.70
C ILE A 41 -5.38 22.80 -3.59
N ALA A 42 -6.11 22.40 -2.54
CA ALA A 42 -7.47 22.89 -2.30
C ALA A 42 -7.47 24.41 -2.15
N TYR A 43 -6.59 24.97 -1.31
CA TYR A 43 -6.43 26.40 -1.10
C TYR A 43 -6.13 27.15 -2.40
N ALA A 44 -5.22 26.63 -3.24
CA ALA A 44 -4.90 27.23 -4.53
C ALA A 44 -6.10 27.25 -5.49
N ARG A 45 -7.03 26.28 -5.39
CA ARG A 45 -8.21 26.17 -6.26
C ARG A 45 -9.47 26.87 -5.73
N VAL A 46 -9.49 27.32 -4.47
CA VAL A 46 -10.65 28.03 -3.88
C VAL A 46 -11.01 29.27 -4.70
N GLY A 47 -10.02 29.98 -5.26
CA GLY A 47 -10.25 31.17 -6.08
C GLY A 47 -10.86 30.89 -7.46
N GLU A 48 -10.83 29.65 -7.94
CA GLU A 48 -11.29 29.27 -9.28
C GLU A 48 -12.72 28.70 -9.29
N GLY A 49 -13.31 28.40 -8.13
CA GLY A 49 -14.65 27.81 -8.05
C GLY A 49 -14.75 26.38 -8.64
N THR A 50 -13.62 25.71 -8.86
CA THR A 50 -13.51 24.45 -9.64
C THR A 50 -13.56 23.17 -8.80
N LEU A 51 -13.72 23.25 -7.47
CA LEU A 51 -13.73 22.05 -6.62
C LEU A 51 -15.05 21.27 -6.78
N SER A 52 -14.94 20.01 -7.22
CA SER A 52 -16.08 19.07 -7.22
C SER A 52 -16.65 18.96 -5.81
N GLN A 53 -17.98 18.92 -5.69
CA GLN A 53 -18.63 18.67 -4.39
C GLN A 53 -18.38 17.25 -3.86
N ARG A 54 -18.01 16.30 -4.73
CA ARG A 54 -17.77 14.91 -4.32
C ARG A 54 -16.36 14.76 -3.77
N TYR A 55 -16.27 14.33 -2.51
CA TYR A 55 -15.02 14.09 -1.79
C TYR A 55 -14.01 13.21 -2.55
N LEU A 56 -14.48 12.09 -3.10
CA LEU A 56 -13.63 11.11 -3.79
C LEU A 56 -13.03 11.63 -5.10
N ASP A 57 -13.69 12.53 -5.81
CA ASP A 57 -13.16 13.12 -7.04
C ASP A 57 -11.89 13.95 -6.78
N ASN A 58 -11.80 14.56 -5.59
CA ASN A 58 -10.67 15.39 -5.19
C ASN A 58 -9.57 14.59 -4.48
N THR A 59 -9.91 13.46 -3.86
CA THR A 59 -9.01 12.71 -2.96
C THR A 59 -8.50 11.38 -3.51
N SER A 60 -9.06 10.87 -4.61
CA SER A 60 -8.77 9.54 -5.15
C SER A 60 -7.28 9.26 -5.38
N TRP A 61 -6.55 10.22 -5.97
CA TRP A 61 -5.11 10.13 -6.20
C TRP A 61 -4.30 10.10 -4.90
N PHE A 62 -4.74 10.83 -3.88
CA PHE A 62 -4.08 10.83 -2.57
C PHE A 62 -4.26 9.49 -1.87
N TYR A 63 -5.47 8.92 -1.90
CA TYR A 63 -5.72 7.58 -1.37
C TYR A 63 -4.90 6.51 -2.10
N ALA A 64 -4.81 6.61 -3.44
CA ALA A 64 -3.96 5.72 -4.23
C ALA A 64 -2.49 5.81 -3.76
N PHE A 65 -1.96 7.02 -3.59
CA PHE A 65 -0.59 7.24 -3.09
C PHE A 65 -0.37 6.76 -1.65
N VAL A 66 -1.32 7.00 -0.75
CA VAL A 66 -1.23 6.50 0.64
C VAL A 66 -1.22 4.97 0.61
N SER A 67 -2.10 4.33 -0.16
CA SER A 67 -2.15 2.87 -0.26
C SER A 67 -0.88 2.26 -0.85
N SER A 68 -0.26 2.90 -1.84
CA SER A 68 1.01 2.46 -2.43
C SER A 68 2.16 2.58 -1.43
N SER A 69 2.20 3.69 -0.68
CA SER A 69 3.19 3.95 0.37
C SER A 69 3.11 2.90 1.48
N VAL A 70 1.90 2.54 1.92
CA VAL A 70 1.69 1.48 2.93
C VAL A 70 2.16 0.11 2.41
N ALA A 71 1.92 -0.22 1.14
CA ALA A 71 2.33 -1.50 0.56
C ALA A 71 3.85 -1.59 0.31
N LEU A 72 4.48 -0.50 -0.13
CA LEU A 72 5.92 -0.45 -0.42
C LEU A 72 6.74 -0.30 0.85
N PHE A 73 6.59 0.82 1.56
CA PHE A 73 7.43 1.17 2.71
C PHE A 73 6.98 0.52 4.01
N GLY A 74 5.71 0.16 4.08
CA GLY A 74 5.19 -0.62 5.19
C GLY A 74 5.44 -2.11 4.99
N LEU A 75 4.60 -2.74 4.18
CA LEU A 75 4.54 -4.19 4.04
C LEU A 75 5.87 -4.78 3.51
N ALA A 76 6.33 -4.33 2.35
CA ALA A 76 7.46 -4.95 1.66
C ALA A 76 8.83 -4.55 2.25
N PHE A 77 9.02 -3.27 2.58
CA PHE A 77 10.29 -2.77 3.07
C PHE A 77 10.65 -3.36 4.44
N TYR A 78 9.65 -3.59 5.29
CA TYR A 78 9.83 -4.30 6.56
C TYR A 78 10.38 -5.73 6.37
N ILE A 79 9.90 -6.46 5.37
CA ILE A 79 10.41 -7.81 5.05
C ILE A 79 11.89 -7.74 4.70
N VAL A 80 12.29 -6.74 3.91
CA VAL A 80 13.70 -6.50 3.55
C VAL A 80 14.52 -6.11 4.78
N GLY A 81 14.03 -5.25 5.67
CA GLY A 81 14.72 -4.91 6.93
C GLY A 81 14.95 -6.12 7.84
N ARG A 82 13.96 -7.01 7.95
CA ARG A 82 14.10 -8.28 8.69
C ARG A 82 15.06 -9.26 7.99
N ARG A 83 15.21 -9.19 6.67
CA ARG A 83 16.25 -9.95 5.94
C ARG A 83 17.64 -9.42 6.27
N GLU A 84 17.85 -8.11 6.16
CA GLU A 84 19.15 -7.45 6.32
C GLU A 84 19.71 -7.57 7.75
N SER A 85 18.84 -7.53 8.75
CA SER A 85 19.21 -7.80 10.15
C SER A 85 19.55 -9.27 10.45
N GLY A 86 19.40 -10.17 9.48
CA GLY A 86 19.60 -11.61 9.67
C GLY A 86 18.45 -12.33 10.39
N PHE A 87 17.39 -11.61 10.80
CA PHE A 87 16.24 -12.19 11.50
C PHE A 87 15.58 -13.32 10.70
N LEU A 88 15.40 -13.13 9.38
CA LEU A 88 14.79 -14.17 8.54
C LEU A 88 15.62 -15.45 8.49
N ARG A 89 16.95 -15.33 8.46
CA ARG A 89 17.87 -16.48 8.47
C ARG A 89 17.76 -17.25 9.79
N SER A 90 17.73 -16.55 10.92
CA SER A 90 17.74 -17.17 12.25
C SER A 90 16.40 -17.79 12.64
N PHE A 91 15.27 -17.18 12.25
CA PHE A 91 13.95 -17.57 12.77
C PHE A 91 12.95 -18.02 11.69
N VAL A 92 13.16 -17.65 10.42
CA VAL A 92 12.18 -17.77 9.33
C VAL A 92 12.73 -18.59 8.15
N TYR A 93 13.48 -19.65 8.44
CA TYR A 93 14.14 -20.46 7.40
C TYR A 93 13.29 -21.63 6.88
N THR A 94 12.36 -22.17 7.69
CA THR A 94 11.48 -23.28 7.26
C THR A 94 10.25 -22.79 6.52
N ARG A 95 9.68 -23.61 5.63
CA ARG A 95 8.43 -23.25 4.91
C ARG A 95 7.30 -22.87 5.87
N ARG A 96 7.16 -23.59 6.99
CA ARG A 96 6.15 -23.31 8.01
C ARG A 96 6.36 -21.95 8.67
N THR A 97 7.59 -21.63 9.08
CA THR A 97 7.88 -20.33 9.71
C THR A 97 7.79 -19.18 8.72
N LYS A 98 8.16 -19.37 7.44
CA LYS A 98 7.91 -18.41 6.35
C LYS A 98 6.43 -18.08 6.20
N THR A 99 5.56 -19.09 6.14
CA THR A 99 4.11 -18.86 6.05
C THR A 99 3.58 -18.11 7.26
N ILE A 100 4.00 -18.48 8.48
CA ILE A 100 3.56 -17.79 9.71
C ILE A 100 4.01 -16.32 9.70
N PHE A 101 5.27 -16.07 9.35
CA PHE A 101 5.83 -14.72 9.28
C PHE A 101 5.12 -13.86 8.25
N LEU A 102 4.96 -14.34 7.02
CA LEU A 102 4.34 -13.59 5.93
C LEU A 102 2.85 -13.32 6.18
N LEU A 103 2.11 -14.27 6.74
CA LEU A 103 0.72 -14.06 7.14
C LEU A 103 0.61 -13.06 8.28
N GLY A 104 1.47 -13.17 9.31
CA GLY A 104 1.48 -12.22 10.42
C GLY A 104 1.81 -10.79 9.95
N GLN A 105 2.79 -10.67 9.05
CA GLN A 105 3.16 -9.40 8.43
C GLN A 105 2.04 -8.82 7.57
N PHE A 106 1.39 -9.64 6.76
CA PHE A 106 0.23 -9.21 5.96
C PHE A 106 -0.91 -8.74 6.86
N PHE A 107 -1.31 -9.52 7.87
CA PHE A 107 -2.38 -9.13 8.79
C PHE A 107 -2.05 -7.86 9.58
N ALA A 108 -0.80 -7.69 10.01
CA ALA A 108 -0.36 -6.45 10.65
C ALA A 108 -0.59 -5.26 9.71
N TYR A 109 -0.17 -5.36 8.45
CA TYR A 109 -0.33 -4.27 7.50
C TYR A 109 -1.75 -4.11 6.94
N SER A 110 -2.59 -5.14 6.99
CA SER A 110 -4.04 -5.00 6.78
C SER A 110 -4.67 -4.14 7.88
N VAL A 111 -4.25 -4.29 9.14
CA VAL A 111 -4.73 -3.42 10.23
C VAL A 111 -4.14 -2.02 10.08
N MET A 112 -2.84 -1.90 9.80
CA MET A 112 -2.22 -0.59 9.60
C MET A 112 -2.86 0.16 8.43
N SER A 113 -3.17 -0.50 7.31
CA SER A 113 -3.79 0.15 6.16
C SER A 113 -5.17 0.75 6.51
N VAL A 114 -5.95 0.08 7.35
CA VAL A 114 -7.20 0.64 7.91
C VAL A 114 -6.91 1.90 8.75
N ILE A 115 -5.90 1.87 9.61
CA ILE A 115 -5.51 3.04 10.42
C ILE A 115 -5.08 4.21 9.52
N TYR A 116 -4.25 3.95 8.51
CA TYR A 116 -3.79 4.95 7.54
C TYR A 116 -4.95 5.58 6.77
N CYS A 117 -5.86 4.76 6.26
CA CYS A 117 -7.07 5.22 5.57
C CYS A 117 -7.94 6.09 6.49
N SER A 118 -8.16 5.63 7.71
CA SER A 118 -8.97 6.35 8.70
C SER A 118 -8.37 7.70 9.07
N ALA A 119 -7.07 7.75 9.33
CA ALA A 119 -6.37 8.99 9.63
C ALA A 119 -6.48 9.99 8.48
N PHE A 120 -6.21 9.54 7.24
CA PHE A 120 -6.32 10.41 6.07
C PHE A 120 -7.76 10.89 5.81
N TYR A 121 -8.76 10.03 6.00
CA TYR A 121 -10.17 10.39 5.90
C TYR A 121 -10.53 11.47 6.92
N VAL A 122 -10.19 11.29 8.20
CA VAL A 122 -10.46 12.28 9.25
C VAL A 122 -9.76 13.61 8.95
N PHE A 123 -8.51 13.58 8.50
CA PHE A 123 -7.79 14.83 8.20
C PHE A 123 -8.35 15.60 7.02
N THR A 124 -8.91 14.94 6.00
CA THR A 124 -9.32 15.61 4.76
C THR A 124 -10.83 15.82 4.65
N ARG A 125 -11.64 14.92 5.23
CA ARG A 125 -13.10 14.96 5.07
C ARG A 125 -13.74 16.15 5.76
N ASN A 126 -13.17 16.61 6.87
CA ASN A 126 -13.61 17.79 7.60
C ASN A 126 -13.69 19.05 6.72
N TYR A 127 -12.85 19.13 5.68
CA TYR A 127 -12.89 20.24 4.72
C TYR A 127 -14.18 20.28 3.88
N PHE A 128 -14.82 19.11 3.66
CA PHE A 128 -16.04 18.97 2.87
C PHE A 128 -17.30 18.88 3.74
N GLY A 129 -17.22 19.20 5.04
CA GLY A 129 -18.33 19.16 5.98
C GLY A 129 -18.40 17.87 6.82
N VAL A 130 -19.63 17.46 7.18
CA VAL A 130 -19.89 16.40 8.16
C VAL A 130 -19.47 15.02 7.64
N MET A 131 -18.78 14.26 8.49
CA MET A 131 -18.39 12.87 8.20
C MET A 131 -19.60 11.94 8.20
N ASP A 132 -19.68 11.07 7.19
CA ASP A 132 -20.68 10.01 7.11
C ASP A 132 -20.03 8.64 7.29
N VAL A 133 -20.61 7.83 8.17
CA VAL A 133 -20.14 6.48 8.48
C VAL A 133 -20.27 5.56 7.26
N THR A 134 -21.33 5.73 6.46
CA THR A 134 -21.53 4.87 5.28
C THR A 134 -20.49 5.17 4.20
N GLU A 135 -20.24 6.47 3.94
CA GLU A 135 -19.15 6.91 3.08
C GLU A 135 -17.80 6.38 3.56
N PHE A 136 -17.51 6.43 4.86
CA PHE A 136 -16.25 5.92 5.41
C PHE A 136 -16.02 4.44 5.08
N PHE A 137 -17.02 3.56 5.27
CA PHE A 137 -16.86 2.14 4.92
C PHE A 137 -16.69 1.90 3.41
N VAL A 138 -17.33 2.72 2.57
CA VAL A 138 -17.15 2.67 1.11
C VAL A 138 -15.71 3.06 0.74
N VAL A 139 -15.20 4.15 1.31
CA VAL A 139 -13.81 4.61 1.12
C VAL A 139 -12.84 3.53 1.59
N LEU A 140 -13.07 2.96 2.76
CA LEU A 140 -12.23 1.92 3.35
C LEU A 140 -12.16 0.67 2.47
N GLY A 141 -13.30 0.22 1.95
CA GLY A 141 -13.37 -0.92 1.02
C GLY A 141 -12.58 -0.67 -0.26
N ARG A 142 -12.76 0.50 -0.89
CA ARG A 142 -12.01 0.91 -2.09
C ARG A 142 -10.51 0.98 -1.81
N PHE A 143 -10.13 1.62 -0.70
CA PHE A 143 -8.74 1.77 -0.28
C PHE A 143 -8.06 0.41 -0.03
N TYR A 144 -8.76 -0.54 0.59
CA TYR A 144 -8.21 -1.85 0.87
C TYR A 144 -7.90 -2.63 -0.42
N ILE A 145 -8.74 -2.52 -1.46
CA ILE A 145 -8.43 -3.11 -2.77
C ILE A 145 -7.19 -2.44 -3.38
N CYS A 146 -7.06 -1.12 -3.29
CA CYS A 146 -5.85 -0.42 -3.75
C CYS A 146 -4.61 -0.90 -3.00
N PHE A 147 -4.69 -1.10 -1.68
CA PHE A 147 -3.60 -1.68 -0.89
C PHE A 147 -3.22 -3.09 -1.39
N LEU A 148 -4.19 -3.95 -1.73
CA LEU A 148 -3.89 -5.26 -2.34
C LEU A 148 -3.24 -5.12 -3.72
N LEU A 149 -3.72 -4.21 -4.56
CA LEU A 149 -3.16 -3.91 -5.88
C LEU A 149 -1.67 -3.54 -5.77
N PHE A 150 -1.30 -2.64 -4.85
CA PHE A 150 0.10 -2.26 -4.66
C PHE A 150 0.93 -3.30 -3.90
N SER A 151 0.29 -4.17 -3.12
CA SER A 151 0.96 -5.30 -2.47
C SER A 151 1.51 -6.31 -3.49
N VAL A 152 0.89 -6.43 -4.66
CA VAL A 152 1.38 -7.33 -5.73
C VAL A 152 2.81 -6.98 -6.17
N PRO A 153 3.10 -5.80 -6.73
CA PRO A 153 4.46 -5.45 -7.13
C PRO A 153 5.39 -5.29 -5.93
N SER A 154 4.91 -4.78 -4.78
CA SER A 154 5.78 -4.58 -3.63
C SER A 154 6.34 -5.89 -3.09
N LEU A 155 5.50 -6.94 -2.97
CA LEU A 155 5.93 -8.27 -2.55
C LEU A 155 6.89 -8.90 -3.56
N LEU A 156 6.65 -8.75 -4.87
CA LEU A 156 7.55 -9.25 -5.90
C LEU A 156 8.92 -8.57 -5.84
N LEU A 157 8.99 -7.26 -5.58
CA LEU A 157 10.26 -6.56 -5.43
C LEU A 157 11.09 -7.05 -4.24
N THR A 158 10.46 -7.60 -3.19
CA THR A 158 11.22 -8.19 -2.06
C THR A 158 12.03 -9.43 -2.44
N LEU A 159 11.67 -10.09 -3.55
CA LEU A 159 12.40 -11.25 -4.09
C LEU A 159 13.72 -10.86 -4.76
N ILE A 160 13.93 -9.57 -5.05
CA ILE A 160 15.18 -9.07 -5.59
C ILE A 160 16.19 -8.94 -4.42
N PRO A 161 17.41 -9.47 -4.57
CA PRO A 161 18.42 -9.44 -3.51
C PRO A 161 19.07 -8.05 -3.38
N MET A 162 18.32 -7.09 -2.82
CA MET A 162 18.78 -5.70 -2.62
C MET A 162 19.05 -5.39 -1.14
N GLY A 163 20.08 -4.60 -0.85
CA GLY A 163 20.30 -4.09 0.50
C GLY A 163 19.17 -3.15 0.96
N PHE A 164 19.14 -2.82 2.25
CA PHE A 164 18.11 -1.94 2.83
C PHE A 164 18.07 -0.58 2.13
N GLN A 165 19.22 0.08 1.99
CA GLN A 165 19.32 1.40 1.35
C GLN A 165 18.87 1.37 -0.12
N ASN A 166 19.35 0.39 -0.90
CA ASN A 166 18.98 0.26 -2.32
C ASN A 166 17.48 0.01 -2.49
N THR A 167 16.88 -0.80 -1.60
CA THR A 167 15.44 -1.07 -1.62
C THR A 167 14.65 0.21 -1.37
N ASN A 168 15.06 1.03 -0.39
CA ASN A 168 14.40 2.31 -0.11
C ASN A 168 14.40 3.23 -1.34
N THR A 169 15.56 3.34 -2.01
CA THR A 169 15.71 4.14 -3.22
C THR A 169 14.85 3.61 -4.36
N VAL A 170 14.87 2.30 -4.61
CA VAL A 170 14.07 1.67 -5.67
C VAL A 170 12.57 1.84 -5.41
N PHE A 171 12.11 1.66 -4.18
CA PHE A 171 10.69 1.85 -3.83
C PHE A 171 10.25 3.30 -4.00
N SER A 172 11.12 4.25 -3.65
CA SER A 172 10.88 5.68 -3.85
C SER A 172 10.76 6.01 -5.34
N ILE A 173 11.75 5.61 -6.15
CA ILE A 173 11.73 5.82 -7.61
C ILE A 173 10.49 5.19 -8.23
N PHE A 174 10.16 3.95 -7.85
CA PHE A 174 8.99 3.24 -8.35
C PHE A 174 7.68 3.96 -7.98
N SER A 175 7.53 4.38 -6.73
CA SER A 175 6.34 5.13 -6.26
C SER A 175 6.17 6.46 -7.01
N PHE A 176 7.24 7.25 -7.12
CA PHE A 176 7.21 8.53 -7.83
C PHE A 176 6.96 8.36 -9.32
N LEU A 177 7.59 7.37 -9.97
CA LEU A 177 7.37 7.10 -11.39
C LEU A 177 5.92 6.72 -11.68
N MET A 178 5.33 5.84 -10.84
CA MET A 178 3.92 5.49 -10.96
C MET A 178 3.01 6.71 -10.76
N LEU A 179 3.30 7.59 -9.81
CA LEU A 179 2.51 8.81 -9.59
C LEU A 179 2.60 9.76 -10.80
N VAL A 180 3.81 10.10 -11.24
CA VAL A 180 4.03 11.03 -12.36
C VAL A 180 3.41 10.49 -13.64
N LEU A 181 3.69 9.24 -14.00
CA LEU A 181 3.10 8.63 -15.19
C LEU A 181 1.58 8.50 -15.06
N GLY A 182 1.05 8.32 -13.86
CA GLY A 182 -0.38 8.22 -13.61
C GLY A 182 -1.09 9.54 -13.91
N VAL A 183 -0.56 10.64 -13.38
CA VAL A 183 -1.12 11.98 -13.58
C VAL A 183 -0.93 12.45 -15.01
N VAL A 184 0.27 12.28 -15.60
CA VAL A 184 0.55 12.71 -16.98
C VAL A 184 -0.32 11.96 -17.98
N SER A 185 -0.43 10.63 -17.82
CA SER A 185 -1.23 9.81 -18.74
C SER A 185 -2.74 10.01 -18.61
N ALA A 186 -3.22 10.57 -17.48
CA ALA A 186 -4.62 10.93 -17.33
C ALA A 186 -5.00 12.17 -18.17
N ASN A 187 -4.04 13.07 -18.45
CA ASN A 187 -4.28 14.34 -19.12
C ASN A 187 -3.83 14.36 -20.60
N ALA A 188 -3.13 13.32 -21.07
CA ALA A 188 -2.59 13.27 -22.42
C ALA A 188 -3.42 12.36 -23.35
N SER A 189 -3.62 12.80 -24.59
CA SER A 189 -4.40 12.08 -25.62
C SER A 189 -3.56 11.23 -26.59
N HIS A 190 -2.23 11.19 -26.42
CA HIS A 190 -1.35 10.47 -27.32
C HIS A 190 -1.36 8.95 -27.03
N ARG A 191 -1.34 8.11 -28.09
CA ARG A 191 -1.41 6.63 -27.99
C ARG A 191 -0.37 6.01 -27.04
N VAL A 192 0.84 6.56 -26.99
CA VAL A 192 1.90 6.09 -26.06
C VAL A 192 1.46 6.25 -24.60
N PHE A 193 0.80 7.36 -24.26
CA PHE A 193 0.30 7.58 -22.91
C PHE A 193 -0.89 6.69 -22.57
N GLU A 194 -1.70 6.26 -23.55
CA GLU A 194 -2.77 5.27 -23.31
C GLU A 194 -2.21 3.91 -22.88
N VAL A 195 -1.12 3.46 -23.51
CA VAL A 195 -0.44 2.21 -23.11
C VAL A 195 0.16 2.35 -21.72
N ILE A 196 0.87 3.45 -21.45
CA ILE A 196 1.45 3.74 -20.13
C ILE A 196 0.36 3.75 -19.05
N ARG A 197 -0.78 4.38 -19.33
CA ARG A 197 -1.93 4.45 -18.44
C ARG A 197 -2.43 3.07 -18.05
N TYR A 198 -2.57 2.18 -19.04
CA TYR A 198 -3.09 0.82 -18.83
C TYR A 198 -2.17 -0.05 -17.97
N PHE A 199 -0.85 0.12 -18.05
CA PHE A 199 0.10 -0.66 -17.25
C PHE A 199 0.41 -0.05 -15.89
N ASN A 200 -0.03 1.18 -15.61
CA ASN A 200 0.29 1.87 -14.37
C ASN A 200 -0.71 1.51 -13.25
N PRO A 201 -0.27 0.84 -12.15
CA PRO A 201 -1.15 0.51 -11.04
C PRO A 201 -1.77 1.74 -10.37
N MET A 202 -1.10 2.90 -10.42
CA MET A 202 -1.62 4.15 -9.84
C MET A 202 -2.88 4.64 -10.53
N TRP A 203 -2.95 4.50 -11.86
CA TRP A 203 -4.14 4.89 -12.60
C TRP A 203 -5.33 3.98 -12.26
N TRP A 204 -5.10 2.68 -12.17
CA TRP A 204 -6.12 1.71 -11.74
C TRP A 204 -6.60 1.94 -10.31
N ALA A 205 -5.68 2.24 -9.39
CA ALA A 205 -6.03 2.61 -8.02
C ALA A 205 -6.92 3.86 -7.98
N ASN A 206 -6.60 4.88 -8.80
CA ASN A 206 -7.43 6.06 -8.95
C ASN A 206 -8.85 5.70 -9.45
N GLN A 207 -8.98 4.84 -10.46
CA GLN A 207 -10.29 4.38 -10.96
C GLN A 207 -11.10 3.62 -9.90
N ILE A 208 -10.46 2.74 -9.12
CA ILE A 208 -11.12 2.02 -8.02
C ILE A 208 -11.61 3.01 -6.95
N MET A 209 -10.81 4.03 -6.64
CA MET A 209 -11.19 5.05 -5.67
C MET A 209 -12.32 5.96 -6.17
N SER A 210 -12.36 6.33 -7.45
CA SER A 210 -13.38 7.23 -8.00
C SER A 210 -14.67 6.49 -8.40
N LEU A 211 -14.58 5.46 -9.24
CA LEU A 211 -15.73 4.72 -9.76
C LEU A 211 -16.28 3.71 -8.74
N GLY A 212 -15.39 3.06 -8.00
CA GLY A 212 -15.74 2.09 -6.96
C GLY A 212 -15.48 0.63 -7.33
N VAL A 213 -15.61 -0.24 -6.31
CA VAL A 213 -15.26 -1.67 -6.40
C VAL A 213 -16.21 -2.45 -7.32
N ALA A 214 -17.51 -2.12 -7.30
CA ALA A 214 -18.51 -2.82 -8.11
C ALA A 214 -18.30 -2.57 -9.62
N GLU A 215 -18.13 -1.30 -10.01
CA GLU A 215 -17.83 -0.92 -11.39
C GLU A 215 -16.49 -1.53 -11.87
N CYS A 216 -15.51 -1.65 -10.97
CA CYS A 216 -14.22 -2.25 -11.26
C CYS A 216 -14.16 -3.77 -10.96
N ALA A 217 -15.28 -4.50 -10.88
CA ALA A 217 -15.31 -5.87 -10.36
C ALA A 217 -14.37 -6.85 -11.09
N PHE A 218 -14.22 -6.74 -12.42
CA PHE A 218 -13.28 -7.57 -13.16
C PHE A 218 -11.83 -7.33 -12.72
N LEU A 219 -11.42 -6.07 -12.65
CA LEU A 219 -10.09 -5.67 -12.18
C LEU A 219 -9.85 -6.14 -10.73
N VAL A 220 -10.84 -5.98 -9.86
CA VAL A 220 -10.76 -6.42 -8.45
C VAL A 220 -10.48 -7.92 -8.37
N ARG A 221 -11.16 -8.74 -9.18
CA ARG A 221 -10.90 -10.19 -9.25
C ARG A 221 -9.47 -10.48 -9.71
N VAL A 222 -8.98 -9.78 -10.74
CA VAL A 222 -7.60 -9.92 -11.22
C VAL A 222 -6.59 -9.55 -10.13
N VAL A 223 -6.82 -8.44 -9.42
CA VAL A 223 -5.96 -8.00 -8.30
C VAL A 223 -5.89 -9.05 -7.20
N VAL A 224 -7.03 -9.60 -6.78
CA VAL A 224 -7.08 -10.63 -5.73
C VAL A 224 -6.34 -11.90 -6.20
N CYS A 225 -6.55 -12.34 -7.43
CA CYS A 225 -5.84 -13.50 -7.99
C CYS A 225 -4.32 -13.27 -8.04
N LEU A 226 -3.87 -12.14 -8.57
CA LEU A 226 -2.45 -11.79 -8.64
C LEU A 226 -1.84 -11.66 -7.25
N PHE A 227 -2.56 -11.09 -6.29
CA PHE A 227 -2.11 -11.00 -4.91
C PHE A 227 -1.87 -12.38 -4.30
N VAL A 228 -2.82 -13.31 -4.46
CA VAL A 228 -2.66 -14.69 -3.97
C VAL A 228 -1.45 -15.36 -4.62
N ILE A 229 -1.29 -15.21 -5.94
CA ILE A 229 -0.14 -15.80 -6.67
C ILE A 229 1.18 -15.21 -6.16
N SER A 230 1.30 -13.88 -6.07
CA SER A 230 2.51 -13.21 -5.57
C SER A 230 2.82 -13.60 -4.13
N PHE A 231 1.80 -13.74 -3.28
CA PHE A 231 1.97 -14.16 -1.90
C PHE A 231 2.47 -15.62 -1.80
N LEU A 232 1.93 -16.52 -2.62
CA LEU A 232 2.39 -17.91 -2.69
C LEU A 232 3.81 -18.01 -3.25
N MET A 233 4.15 -17.20 -4.25
CA MET A 233 5.52 -17.08 -4.77
C MET A 233 6.47 -16.61 -3.67
N LEU A 234 6.07 -15.63 -2.87
CA LEU A 234 6.88 -15.13 -1.77
C LEU A 234 7.11 -16.21 -0.72
N ILE A 235 6.10 -16.98 -0.32
CA ILE A 235 6.28 -18.11 0.61
C ILE A 235 7.33 -19.09 0.09
N ARG A 236 7.32 -19.38 -1.21
CA ARG A 236 8.24 -20.34 -1.83
C ARG A 236 9.66 -19.79 -1.96
N PHE A 237 9.79 -18.54 -2.43
CA PHE A 237 11.05 -17.96 -2.86
C PHE A 237 11.62 -16.88 -1.93
N LEU A 238 11.03 -16.67 -0.75
CA LEU A 238 11.52 -15.69 0.23
C LEU A 238 13.01 -15.87 0.48
N LEU A 239 13.77 -14.82 0.16
CA LEU A 239 15.18 -14.70 0.44
C LEU A 239 15.40 -14.52 1.95
N ILE A 240 16.11 -15.46 2.57
CA ILE A 240 16.34 -15.45 4.02
C ILE A 240 17.71 -14.90 4.41
N ASN A 241 18.70 -15.00 3.51
CA ASN A 241 20.06 -14.54 3.79
C ASN A 241 20.16 -13.03 3.58
N PRO A 242 20.83 -12.30 4.49
CA PRO A 242 21.16 -10.90 4.27
C PRO A 242 22.09 -10.75 3.06
N VAL A 243 22.10 -9.57 2.44
CA VAL A 243 22.94 -9.34 1.25
C VAL A 243 24.43 -9.38 1.59
N TRP A 244 24.82 -8.91 2.78
CA TRP A 244 26.22 -8.88 3.22
C TRP A 244 26.81 -10.27 3.54
N SER A 245 26.00 -11.31 3.78
CA SER A 245 26.51 -12.66 4.09
C SER A 245 26.66 -13.56 2.84
N ARG A 246 26.68 -12.98 1.64
CA ARG A 246 26.86 -13.70 0.36
C ARG A 246 28.31 -13.73 -0.12
N TYR A 247 29.20 -13.10 0.64
CA TYR A 247 30.63 -13.02 0.39
C TYR A 247 31.37 -13.78 1.48
#